data_AF-A0A661IJU1-F1
#
_entry.id   AF-A0A661IJU1-F1
#
_cell.length_a   1.000
_cell.length_b   1.000
_cell.length_c   1.000
_cell.angle_alpha   90.00
_cell.angle_beta   90.00
_cell.angle_gamma   90.00
#
_symmetry.space_group_name_H-M   'P 1'
#
loop_
_entity.id
_entity.type
_entity.pdbx_description
1 polymer ?
#
loop_
_entity_poly.entity_id
_entity_poly.type
_entity_poly.pdbx_seq_one_letter_code
_entity_poly.pdbx_strand_id
1 'polypeptide(L)'
;MIIEIDENNFNQVLKIVKLENTTLYNQIKDIKPLNNLNQVDTLATARTVKTERIKESIKSTLRELIQSNINPTKYKVHKYTNIAYITLAKYYDEILDEVLNEQ
;
A
#
# COMPACT_ATOMS: atom_id res chain seq x y z
N MET A 1 4.62 -5.64 -5.97
CA MET A 1 5.62 -5.14 -6.93
C MET A 1 5.97 -3.72 -6.53
N ILE A 2 7.25 -3.39 -6.38
CA ILE A 2 7.67 -2.01 -6.08
C ILE A 2 8.06 -1.38 -7.39
N ILE A 3 7.34 -0.33 -7.77
CA ILE A 3 7.61 0.44 -8.97
C ILE A 3 8.29 1.71 -8.49
N GLU A 4 9.50 1.94 -8.97
CA GLU A 4 10.15 3.23 -8.82
C GLU A 4 9.49 4.19 -9.80
N ILE A 5 8.94 5.27 -9.28
CA ILE A 5 8.21 6.25 -10.06
C ILE A 5 9.07 7.51 -10.13
N ASP A 6 9.47 7.89 -11.34
CA ASP A 6 10.03 9.21 -11.58
C ASP A 6 8.96 10.26 -11.28
N GLU A 7 9.20 11.05 -10.23
CA GLU A 7 8.27 12.04 -9.71
C GLU A 7 7.92 13.11 -10.74
N ASN A 8 8.85 13.45 -11.64
CA ASN A 8 8.60 14.41 -12.71
C ASN A 8 7.64 13.85 -13.76
N ASN A 9 7.88 12.60 -14.20
CA ASN A 9 6.99 11.92 -15.14
C ASN A 9 5.59 11.69 -14.53
N PHE A 10 5.53 11.32 -13.25
CA PHE A 10 4.25 11.16 -12.53
C PHE A 10 3.46 12.46 -12.47
N ASN A 11 4.12 13.57 -12.13
CA ASN A 11 3.47 14.89 -12.08
C ASN A 11 2.99 15.35 -13.45
N GLN A 12 3.68 15.00 -14.54
CA GLN A 12 3.22 15.28 -15.90
C GLN A 12 1.97 14.47 -16.25
N VAL A 13 1.96 13.17 -15.94
CA VAL A 13 0.80 12.31 -16.12
C VAL A 13 -0.38 12.82 -15.30
N LEU A 14 -0.16 13.23 -14.05
CA LEU A 14 -1.18 13.77 -13.16
C LEU A 14 -1.87 15.00 -13.77
N LYS A 15 -1.11 15.88 -14.42
CA LYS A 15 -1.63 17.06 -15.13
C LYS A 15 -2.51 16.68 -16.32
N ILE A 16 -2.10 15.68 -17.10
CA ILE A 16 -2.88 15.17 -18.23
C ILE A 16 -4.20 14.59 -17.73
N VAL A 17 -4.14 13.71 -16.72
CA VAL A 17 -5.32 13.07 -16.14
C VAL A 17 -6.27 14.11 -15.51
N LYS A 18 -5.75 15.18 -14.90
CA LYS A 18 -6.58 16.27 -14.38
C LYS A 18 -7.46 16.92 -15.44
N LEU A 19 -6.95 17.06 -16.67
CA LEU A 19 -7.67 17.67 -17.78
C LEU A 19 -8.74 16.73 -18.35
N GLU A 20 -8.41 15.44 -18.45
CA GLU A 20 -9.25 14.44 -19.12
C GLU A 20 -10.28 13.79 -18.19
N ASN A 21 -9.95 13.59 -16.91
CA ASN A 21 -10.80 12.88 -15.96
C ASN A 21 -10.55 13.32 -14.51
N THR A 22 -11.39 14.24 -14.03
CA THR A 22 -11.32 14.81 -12.68
C THR A 22 -11.57 13.77 -11.58
N THR A 23 -12.40 12.76 -11.82
CA THR A 23 -12.66 11.67 -10.88
C THR A 23 -11.41 10.82 -10.68
N LEU A 24 -10.80 10.37 -11.79
CA LEU A 24 -9.56 9.59 -11.75
C LEU A 24 -8.42 10.39 -11.13
N TYR A 25 -8.29 11.68 -11.47
CA TYR A 25 -7.33 12.58 -10.86
C TYR A 25 -7.44 12.60 -9.33
N ASN A 26 -8.67 12.72 -8.80
CA ASN A 26 -8.87 12.72 -7.35
C ASN A 26 -8.51 11.39 -6.69
N GLN A 27 -8.62 10.27 -7.39
CA GLN A 27 -8.20 8.96 -6.89
C GLN A 27 -6.68 8.79 -6.88
N ILE A 28 -5.96 9.37 -7.84
CA ILE A 28 -4.50 9.18 -7.99
C ILE A 28 -3.65 10.29 -7.38
N LYS A 29 -4.19 11.50 -7.16
CA LYS A 29 -3.41 12.65 -6.63
C LYS A 29 -2.87 12.41 -5.23
N ASP A 30 -3.56 11.58 -4.45
CA ASP A 30 -3.23 11.31 -3.05
C ASP A 30 -2.32 10.08 -2.90
N ILE A 31 -1.94 9.44 -4.03
CA ILE A 31 -0.89 8.43 -4.05
C ILE A 31 0.42 9.15 -3.75
N LYS A 32 0.79 9.18 -2.47
CA LYS A 32 2.12 9.62 -2.07
C LYS A 32 3.10 8.51 -2.46
N PRO A 33 4.16 8.81 -3.24
CA PRO A 33 5.27 7.89 -3.30
C PRO A 33 5.73 7.61 -1.87
N LEU A 34 6.16 6.38 -1.58
CA LEU A 34 6.84 6.07 -0.33
C LEU A 34 8.05 7.01 -0.25
N ASN A 35 7.88 8.13 0.47
CA ASN A 35 8.72 9.30 0.41
C ASN A 35 10.20 8.95 0.57
N ASN A 36 11.03 9.50 -0.32
CA ASN A 36 12.49 9.67 -0.21
C ASN A 36 13.26 8.49 0.41
N LEU A 37 13.41 7.40 -0.34
CA LEU A 37 14.49 6.44 -0.12
C LEU A 37 15.90 7.09 -0.19
N ASN A 38 15.99 8.27 -0.81
CA ASN A 38 17.24 8.99 -1.06
C ASN A 38 17.65 9.96 0.07
N GLN A 39 16.87 10.08 1.14
CA GLN A 39 17.32 10.78 2.35
C GLN A 39 17.38 9.81 3.51
N VAL A 40 18.62 9.54 3.93
CA VAL A 40 19.05 8.81 5.14
C VAL A 40 19.31 7.30 4.89
N ASP A 41 20.56 6.99 4.53
CA ASP A 41 21.18 5.65 4.53
C ASP A 41 21.41 5.15 5.98
N THR A 42 20.33 4.89 6.71
CA THR A 42 20.45 4.29 8.05
C THR A 42 19.73 2.95 8.10
N LEU A 43 20.25 2.06 8.95
CA LEU A 43 19.56 0.80 9.25
C LEU A 43 18.13 1.01 9.76
N ALA A 44 17.89 2.15 10.42
CA ALA A 44 16.56 2.52 10.90
C ALA A 44 15.59 2.79 9.74
N THR A 45 15.99 3.60 8.76
CA THR A 45 15.16 3.90 7.58
C THR A 45 14.93 2.69 6.70
N ALA A 46 15.93 1.82 6.51
CA ALA A 46 15.73 0.56 5.78
C ALA A 46 14.68 -0.35 6.46
N ARG A 47 14.67 -0.38 7.80
CA ARG A 47 13.71 -1.18 8.59
C ARG A 47 12.30 -0.59 8.54
N THR A 48 12.15 0.73 8.60
CA THR A 48 10.84 1.37 8.48
C THR A 48 10.26 1.11 7.10
N VAL A 49 11.02 1.32 6.03
CA VAL A 49 10.60 1.02 4.65
C VAL A 49 10.17 -0.43 4.51
N LYS A 50 10.94 -1.39 5.04
CA LYS A 50 10.56 -2.82 4.99
C LYS A 50 9.25 -3.07 5.75
N THR A 51 9.05 -2.40 6.88
CA THR A 51 7.82 -2.53 7.69
C THR A 51 6.62 -1.97 6.94
N GLU A 52 6.73 -0.76 6.37
CA GLU A 52 5.65 -0.15 5.59
C GLU A 52 5.28 -1.01 4.37
N ARG A 53 6.27 -1.58 3.67
CA ARG A 53 6.03 -2.52 2.56
C ARG A 53 5.22 -3.75 2.97
N ILE A 54 5.50 -4.29 4.16
CA ILE A 54 4.75 -5.43 4.69
C ILE A 54 3.32 -4.99 5.02
N LYS A 55 3.14 -3.85 5.68
CA LYS A 55 1.82 -3.31 6.02
C LYS A 55 0.97 -3.09 4.76
N GLU A 56 1.53 -2.44 3.75
CA GLU A 56 0.84 -2.21 2.46
C GLU A 56 0.46 -3.52 1.76
N SER A 57 1.36 -4.51 1.75
CA SER A 57 1.04 -5.82 1.16
C SER A 57 -0.10 -6.54 1.89
N ILE A 58 -0.19 -6.39 3.22
CA ILE A 58 -1.33 -6.92 4.00
C ILE A 58 -2.59 -6.13 3.62
N LYS A 59 -2.52 -4.80 3.63
CA LYS A 59 -3.64 -3.90 3.33
C LYS A 59 -4.25 -4.16 1.95
N SER A 60 -3.43 -4.26 0.92
CA SER A 60 -3.89 -4.54 -0.45
C SER A 60 -4.59 -5.89 -0.55
N THR A 61 -4.01 -6.93 0.07
CA THR A 61 -4.59 -8.28 0.07
C THR A 61 -5.92 -8.31 0.80
N LEU A 62 -6.05 -7.59 1.92
CA LEU A 62 -7.32 -7.48 2.65
C LEU A 62 -8.39 -6.80 1.79
N ARG A 63 -8.06 -5.70 1.11
CA ARG A 63 -8.96 -5.02 0.18
C ARG A 63 -9.43 -5.96 -0.95
N GLU A 64 -8.50 -6.68 -1.59
CA GLU A 64 -8.83 -7.64 -2.66
C GLU A 64 -9.77 -8.75 -2.17
N LEU A 65 -9.51 -9.29 -0.96
CA LEU A 65 -10.36 -10.32 -0.36
C LEU A 65 -11.76 -9.80 -0.06
N ILE A 66 -11.88 -8.62 0.54
CA ILE A 66 -13.16 -7.99 0.87
C ILE A 66 -13.94 -7.63 -0.40
N GLN A 67 -13.28 -7.05 -1.41
CA GLN A 67 -13.89 -6.75 -2.71
C GLN A 67 -14.40 -8.01 -3.41
N SER A 68 -13.73 -9.14 -3.22
CA SER A 68 -14.15 -10.45 -3.72
C SER A 68 -15.23 -11.12 -2.85
N ASN A 69 -15.75 -10.43 -1.83
CA ASN A 69 -16.71 -10.93 -0.83
C ASN A 69 -16.20 -12.17 -0.07
N ILE A 70 -14.88 -12.26 0.13
CA ILE A 70 -14.22 -13.35 0.85
C ILE A 70 -13.84 -12.84 2.23
N ASN A 71 -14.28 -13.53 3.30
CA ASN A 71 -13.88 -13.18 4.65
C ASN A 71 -12.34 -13.24 4.78
N PRO A 72 -11.66 -12.11 5.07
CA PRO A 72 -10.22 -12.10 5.24
C PRO A 72 -9.84 -12.83 6.53
N THR A 73 -8.86 -13.71 6.45
CA THR A 73 -8.27 -14.37 7.63
C THR A 73 -6.76 -14.30 7.55
N LYS A 74 -6.09 -14.34 8.71
CA LYS A 74 -4.61 -14.41 8.80
C LYS A 74 -4.05 -15.54 7.91
N TYR A 75 -4.73 -16.68 7.84
CA TYR A 75 -4.37 -17.79 6.93
C TYR A 75 -4.42 -17.41 5.45
N LYS A 76 -5.51 -16.78 4.99
CA LYS A 76 -5.64 -16.38 3.58
C LYS A 76 -4.58 -15.36 3.22
N VAL A 77 -4.40 -14.33 4.04
CA VAL A 77 -3.36 -13.31 3.80
C VAL A 77 -1.98 -13.96 3.72
N HIS A 78 -1.64 -14.88 4.62
CA HIS A 78 -0.40 -15.66 4.53
C HIS A 78 -0.28 -16.40 3.19
N LYS A 79 -1.34 -17.07 2.74
CA LYS A 79 -1.34 -17.83 1.47
C LYS A 79 -1.11 -16.93 0.25
N TYR A 80 -1.63 -15.71 0.23
CA TYR A 80 -1.46 -14.77 -0.88
C TYR A 80 -0.12 -14.02 -0.84
N THR A 81 0.39 -13.70 0.34
CA THR A 81 1.57 -12.81 0.50
C THR A 81 2.85 -13.54 0.92
N ASN A 82 2.73 -14.78 1.39
CA ASN A 82 3.79 -15.55 2.04
C ASN A 82 4.42 -14.85 3.27
N ILE A 83 3.72 -13.90 3.89
CA ILE A 83 4.16 -13.23 5.12
C ILE A 83 3.97 -14.18 6.30
N ALA A 84 4.99 -14.31 7.14
CA ALA A 84 4.95 -15.19 8.31
C ALA A 84 3.83 -14.83 9.30
N TYR A 85 3.24 -15.84 9.94
CA TYR A 85 2.16 -15.65 10.92
C TYR A 85 2.51 -14.72 12.08
N ILE A 86 3.76 -14.74 12.56
CA ILE A 86 4.21 -13.86 13.64
C ILE A 86 4.09 -12.39 13.22
N THR A 87 4.47 -12.09 11.98
CA THR A 87 4.37 -10.74 11.40
C THR A 87 2.91 -10.36 11.17
N LEU A 88 2.09 -11.27 10.66
CA LEU A 88 0.64 -11.03 10.49
C LEU A 88 -0.03 -10.79 11.85
N ALA A 89 0.29 -11.57 12.87
CA ALA A 89 -0.27 -11.40 14.22
C ALA A 89 0.01 -10.01 14.80
N LYS A 90 1.13 -9.39 14.41
CA LYS A 90 1.51 -8.06 14.86
C LYS A 90 0.72 -6.93 14.21
N TYR A 91 0.38 -7.05 12.92
CA TYR A 91 -0.13 -5.91 12.14
C TYR A 91 -1.55 -6.13 11.58
N TYR A 92 -2.04 -7.37 11.54
CA TYR A 92 -3.27 -7.71 10.83
C TYR A 92 -4.51 -7.01 11.38
N ASP A 93 -4.70 -7.00 12.70
CA ASP A 93 -5.94 -6.52 13.31
C ASP A 93 -6.05 -4.98 13.13
N GLU A 94 -4.95 -4.24 13.37
CA GLU A 94 -4.85 -2.78 13.10
C GLU A 94 -5.16 -2.44 11.64
N ILE A 95 -4.57 -3.16 10.69
CA ILE A 95 -4.76 -2.89 9.25
C ILE A 95 -6.17 -3.31 8.80
N LEU A 96 -6.74 -4.37 9.38
CA LEU A 96 -8.10 -4.79 9.06
C LEU A 96 -9.11 -3.71 9.47
N ASP A 97 -8.96 -3.15 10.66
CA ASP A 97 -9.81 -2.04 11.13
C ASP A 97 -9.66 -0.82 10.22
N GLU A 98 -8.44 -0.47 9.80
CA GLU A 98 -8.20 0.62 8.86
C GLU A 98 -8.92 0.40 7.52
N VAL A 99 -8.82 -0.80 6.94
CA VAL A 99 -9.47 -1.14 5.66
C VAL A 99 -11.00 -1.09 5.76
N LEU A 100 -11.57 -1.49 6.90
CA LEU A 100 -13.03 -1.46 7.10
C LEU A 100 -13.56 -0.04 7.33
N ASN A 101 -12.77 0.84 7.94
CA ASN A 101 -13.13 2.24 8.19
C ASN A 101 -12.96 3.15 6.96
N GLU A 102 -12.21 2.71 5.95
CA GLU A 102 -12.02 3.41 4.67
C GLU A 102 -13.16 3.13 3.64
N GLN A 103 -14.09 2.22 3.94
CA GLN A 103 -15.26 1.90 3.11
C GLN A 103 -16.45 2.81 3.41
#